data_AF-A0A6A6C3J8-F1
#
_entry.id   AF-A0A6A6C3J8-F1
#
_cell.length_a   1.000
_cell.length_b   1.000
_cell.length_c   1.000
_cell.angle_alpha   90.00
_cell.angle_beta   90.00
_cell.angle_gamma   90.00
#
_symmetry.space_group_name_H-M   'P 1'
#
loop_
_entity.id
_entity.type
_entity.pdbx_description
1 polymer ?
#
loop_
_entity_poly.entity_id
_entity_poly.type
_entity_poly.pdbx_seq_one_letter_code
_entity_poly.pdbx_strand_id
1 'polypeptide(L)'
;MTGDVSYEAYKGDGSVSAGWPDQTDWIDFRNMWFINQNTLINKLCDNTPAETTNLYKAILQVSTSTSVDPRFILAVIMEESHGCVRVQSTSLSVTNPGLMQSYQGKGSCASPTLLNPCPWSEIVQMINDGTAPNAAGVDLKDLLGESNKTDVSMYYIASRMYNSGKLSVGADGELSVGGANACYAADIANRLRGYVGGSCGDSTG
;
A
#
# COMPACT_ATOMS: atom_id res chain seq x y z
N MET A 1 -15.12 -8.28 13.98
CA MET A 1 -14.68 -9.25 12.96
C MET A 1 -13.17 -9.15 12.92
N THR A 2 -12.49 -10.15 13.46
CA THR A 2 -11.05 -10.34 13.26
C THR A 2 -10.86 -10.80 11.80
N GLY A 3 -9.75 -10.41 11.18
CA GLY A 3 -9.44 -10.81 9.81
C GLY A 3 -9.12 -12.31 9.76
N ASP A 4 -10.15 -13.14 9.63
CA ASP A 4 -10.04 -14.61 9.53
C ASP A 4 -9.79 -15.07 8.08
N VAL A 5 -9.15 -14.24 7.26
CA VAL A 5 -8.78 -14.60 5.88
C VAL A 5 -7.42 -15.27 5.90
N SER A 6 -7.34 -16.51 5.41
CA SER A 6 -6.07 -17.20 5.21
C SER A 6 -5.28 -16.57 4.06
N TYR A 7 -3.97 -16.47 4.22
CA TYR A 7 -3.10 -16.00 3.15
C TYR A 7 -3.10 -16.96 1.96
N GLU A 8 -3.19 -16.42 0.74
CA GLU A 8 -2.97 -17.15 -0.50
C GLU A 8 -1.75 -16.58 -1.24
N ALA A 9 -0.76 -17.44 -1.52
CA ALA A 9 0.44 -17.07 -2.27
C ALA A 9 0.17 -16.99 -3.78
N TYR A 10 -0.63 -16.01 -4.21
CA TYR A 10 -1.03 -15.83 -5.61
C TYR A 10 0.18 -15.81 -6.56
N LYS A 11 0.05 -16.50 -7.69
CA LYS A 11 1.04 -16.64 -8.76
C LYS A 11 0.43 -16.24 -10.11
N GLY A 12 1.26 -15.88 -11.09
CA GLY A 12 0.82 -15.49 -12.41
C GLY A 12 0.58 -13.99 -12.57
N ASP A 13 -0.35 -13.63 -13.44
CA ASP A 13 -0.45 -12.30 -14.05
C ASP A 13 -1.42 -11.33 -13.39
N GLY A 14 -1.94 -11.68 -12.21
CA GLY A 14 -2.97 -10.87 -11.54
C GLY A 14 -4.38 -11.10 -12.07
N SER A 15 -4.59 -11.94 -13.08
CA SER A 15 -5.92 -12.19 -13.61
C SER A 15 -6.75 -13.07 -12.69
N VAL A 16 -8.07 -12.87 -12.70
CA VAL A 16 -9.03 -13.75 -12.02
C VAL A 16 -8.91 -15.20 -12.54
N SER A 17 -8.62 -15.38 -13.83
CA SER A 17 -8.35 -16.70 -14.42
C SER A 17 -7.12 -17.39 -13.83
N ALA A 18 -6.13 -16.65 -13.33
CA ALA A 18 -4.98 -17.18 -12.61
C ALA A 18 -5.26 -17.37 -11.10
N GLY A 19 -6.50 -17.18 -10.65
CA GLY A 19 -6.94 -17.39 -9.27
C GLY A 19 -6.86 -16.14 -8.38
N TRP A 20 -6.47 -14.98 -8.92
CA TRP A 20 -6.42 -13.73 -8.16
C TRP A 20 -7.83 -13.22 -7.83
N PRO A 21 -8.01 -12.49 -6.71
CA PRO A 21 -9.34 -12.04 -6.32
C PRO A 21 -9.86 -10.96 -7.27
N ASP A 22 -11.17 -11.00 -7.54
CA ASP A 22 -11.84 -9.91 -8.22
C ASP A 22 -12.03 -8.71 -7.29
N GLN A 23 -12.30 -7.52 -7.83
CA GLN A 23 -12.62 -6.35 -7.02
C GLN A 23 -13.89 -6.56 -6.17
N THR A 24 -14.81 -7.45 -6.58
CA THR A 24 -15.97 -7.85 -5.76
C THR A 24 -15.62 -8.68 -4.54
N ASP A 25 -14.44 -9.31 -4.51
CA ASP A 25 -13.95 -10.07 -3.35
C ASP A 25 -13.32 -9.18 -2.28
N TRP A 26 -13.08 -7.90 -2.61
CA TRP A 26 -12.48 -6.95 -1.68
C TRP A 26 -13.51 -6.51 -0.64
N ILE A 27 -13.09 -6.50 0.62
CA ILE A 27 -13.91 -5.93 1.69
C ILE A 27 -14.04 -4.41 1.50
N ASP A 28 -15.10 -3.81 2.04
CA ASP A 28 -15.25 -2.35 1.97
C ASP A 28 -14.17 -1.63 2.79
N PHE A 29 -13.86 -0.40 2.38
CA PHE A 29 -12.81 0.41 2.99
C PHE A 29 -12.97 0.58 4.50
N ARG A 30 -14.21 0.73 4.99
CA ARG A 30 -14.47 0.98 6.41
C ARG A 30 -14.13 -0.27 7.22
N ASN A 31 -14.56 -1.43 6.77
CA ASN A 31 -14.20 -2.70 7.40
C ASN A 31 -12.69 -2.96 7.32
N MET A 32 -12.07 -2.71 6.16
CA MET A 32 -10.61 -2.85 5.99
C MET A 32 -9.84 -1.96 6.97
N TRP A 33 -10.27 -0.71 7.12
CA TRP A 33 -9.70 0.21 8.10
C TRP A 33 -9.85 -0.31 9.53
N PHE A 34 -11.05 -0.72 9.93
CA PHE A 34 -11.28 -1.17 11.31
C PHE A 34 -10.44 -2.40 11.69
N ILE A 35 -10.28 -3.36 10.77
CA ILE A 35 -9.47 -4.56 11.03
C ILE A 35 -8.00 -4.17 11.21
N ASN A 36 -7.46 -3.35 10.30
CA ASN A 36 -6.06 -2.89 10.36
C ASN A 36 -5.79 -1.97 11.56
N GLN A 37 -6.73 -1.06 11.86
CA GLN A 37 -6.64 -0.16 13.01
C GLN A 37 -6.49 -0.93 14.32
N ASN A 38 -7.34 -1.94 14.53
CA ASN A 38 -7.37 -2.69 15.78
C ASN A 38 -6.24 -3.73 15.88
N THR A 39 -5.77 -4.25 14.75
CA THR A 39 -4.81 -5.36 14.75
C THR A 39 -3.37 -4.89 14.64
N LEU A 40 -3.11 -3.84 13.84
CA LEU A 40 -1.76 -3.39 13.51
C LEU A 40 -1.53 -1.95 13.97
N ILE A 41 -2.28 -0.97 13.45
CA ILE A 41 -1.98 0.46 13.64
C ILE A 41 -1.93 0.82 15.13
N ASN A 42 -2.97 0.50 15.91
CA ASN A 42 -3.02 0.85 17.33
C ASN A 42 -2.06 0.02 18.20
N LYS A 43 -1.53 -1.10 17.69
CA LYS A 43 -0.66 -1.99 18.45
C LYS A 43 0.83 -1.75 18.18
N LEU A 44 1.17 -1.40 16.95
CA LEU A 44 2.55 -1.31 16.48
C LEU A 44 3.04 0.13 16.39
N CYS A 45 2.15 1.09 16.14
CA CYS A 45 2.53 2.47 15.87
C CYS A 45 2.38 3.37 17.10
N ASP A 46 3.22 4.39 17.19
CA ASP A 46 3.14 5.46 18.18
C ASP A 46 2.19 6.61 17.76
N ASN A 47 1.18 6.29 16.95
CA ASN A 47 0.20 7.26 16.48
C ASN A 47 -0.69 7.73 17.65
N THR A 48 -0.87 9.03 17.80
CA THR A 48 -1.94 9.57 18.68
C THR A 48 -3.33 9.24 18.10
N PRO A 49 -4.41 9.23 18.92
CA PRO A 49 -5.76 9.04 18.40
C PRO A 49 -6.16 10.04 17.31
N ALA A 50 -5.66 11.27 17.41
CA ALA A 50 -5.86 12.30 16.40
C ALA A 50 -5.12 11.98 15.09
N GLU A 51 -3.88 11.50 15.16
CA GLU A 51 -3.11 11.05 13.99
C GLU A 51 -3.74 9.86 13.29
N THR A 52 -4.22 8.87 14.05
CA THR A 52 -4.95 7.73 13.47
C THR A 52 -6.23 8.18 12.79
N THR A 53 -6.97 9.13 13.37
CA THR A 53 -8.16 9.73 12.74
C THR A 53 -7.79 10.52 11.47
N ASN A 54 -6.67 11.22 11.51
CA ASN A 54 -6.15 11.98 10.38
C ASN A 54 -5.70 11.06 9.24
N LEU A 55 -5.05 9.94 9.54
CA LEU A 55 -4.67 8.94 8.55
C LEU A 55 -5.89 8.43 7.76
N TYR A 56 -6.97 8.03 8.45
CA TYR A 56 -8.23 7.62 7.81
C TYR A 56 -8.78 8.68 6.85
N LYS A 57 -8.84 9.93 7.31
CA LYS A 57 -9.40 11.05 6.52
C LYS A 57 -8.49 11.42 5.34
N ALA A 58 -7.17 11.37 5.54
CA ALA A 58 -6.20 11.70 4.50
C ALA A 58 -6.23 10.68 3.35
N ILE A 59 -6.40 9.39 3.66
CA ILE A 59 -6.61 8.35 2.63
C ILE A 59 -7.84 8.69 1.78
N LEU A 60 -8.98 9.00 2.41
CA LEU A 60 -10.21 9.36 1.69
C LEU A 60 -10.05 10.65 0.86
N GLN A 61 -9.35 11.65 1.40
CA GLN A 61 -9.08 12.89 0.68
C GLN A 61 -8.24 12.64 -0.58
N VAL A 62 -7.11 11.93 -0.45
CA VAL A 62 -6.22 11.65 -1.58
C VAL A 62 -6.88 10.71 -2.59
N SER A 63 -7.64 9.72 -2.12
CA SER A 63 -8.47 8.87 -2.98
C SER A 63 -9.43 9.71 -3.83
N THR A 64 -10.13 10.67 -3.20
CA THR A 64 -11.06 11.55 -3.91
C THR A 64 -10.36 12.41 -4.97
N SER A 65 -9.19 12.98 -4.65
CA SER A 65 -8.49 13.88 -5.58
C SER A 65 -7.80 13.14 -6.74
N THR A 66 -7.42 11.87 -6.55
CA THR A 66 -6.68 11.07 -7.55
C THR A 66 -7.56 10.08 -8.30
N SER A 67 -8.77 9.82 -7.78
CA SER A 67 -9.64 8.71 -8.20
C SER A 67 -9.00 7.33 -8.06
N VAL A 68 -8.02 7.16 -7.16
CA VAL A 68 -7.48 5.85 -6.79
C VAL A 68 -8.33 5.26 -5.66
N ASP A 69 -8.66 3.97 -5.74
CA ASP A 69 -9.49 3.28 -4.75
C ASP A 69 -8.87 3.38 -3.34
N PRO A 70 -9.62 3.83 -2.31
CA PRO A 70 -9.05 4.03 -0.97
C PRO A 70 -8.62 2.71 -0.31
N ARG A 71 -9.19 1.56 -0.72
CA ARG A 71 -8.77 0.23 -0.25
C ARG A 71 -7.37 -0.09 -0.73
N PHE A 72 -7.05 0.25 -1.98
CA PHE A 72 -5.73 0.04 -2.55
C PHE A 72 -4.68 0.93 -1.90
N ILE A 73 -4.99 2.20 -1.67
CA ILE A 73 -4.12 3.13 -0.92
C ILE A 73 -3.85 2.57 0.48
N LEU A 74 -4.88 2.12 1.20
CA LEU A 74 -4.69 1.51 2.52
C LEU A 74 -3.86 0.23 2.46
N ALA A 75 -4.08 -0.65 1.48
CA ALA A 75 -3.29 -1.88 1.32
C ALA A 75 -1.79 -1.58 1.21
N VAL A 76 -1.43 -0.59 0.38
CA VAL A 76 -0.04 -0.15 0.19
C VAL A 76 0.52 0.47 1.47
N ILE A 77 -0.23 1.34 2.17
CA ILE A 77 0.19 1.90 3.46
C ILE A 77 0.47 0.79 4.48
N MET A 78 -0.37 -0.24 4.53
CA MET A 78 -0.21 -1.33 5.48
C MET A 78 0.99 -2.22 5.14
N GLU A 79 1.29 -2.42 3.86
CA GLU A 79 2.48 -3.15 3.40
C GLU A 79 3.76 -2.36 3.68
N GLU A 80 3.76 -1.05 3.43
CA GLU A 80 4.97 -0.22 3.50
C GLU A 80 5.31 0.25 4.92
N SER A 81 4.30 0.48 5.78
CA SER A 81 4.53 1.13 7.08
C SER A 81 3.66 0.63 8.22
N HIS A 82 2.77 -0.33 7.99
CA HIS A 82 1.72 -0.71 8.95
C HIS A 82 0.83 0.47 9.41
N GLY A 83 0.83 1.59 8.67
CA GLY A 83 0.13 2.84 9.05
C GLY A 83 0.84 3.69 10.11
N CYS A 84 2.13 3.46 10.37
CA CYS A 84 2.89 4.24 11.35
C CYS A 84 3.34 5.58 10.74
N VAL A 85 2.84 6.70 11.27
CA VAL A 85 3.10 8.02 10.67
C VAL A 85 4.57 8.46 10.82
N ARG A 86 5.32 7.84 11.73
CA ARG A 86 6.76 8.07 11.96
C ARG A 86 7.62 6.87 11.52
N VAL A 87 7.18 6.11 10.53
CA VAL A 87 8.00 5.06 9.91
C VAL A 87 9.32 5.65 9.39
N GLN A 88 10.42 4.95 9.62
CA GLN A 88 11.73 5.38 9.12
C GLN A 88 11.76 5.23 7.59
N SER A 89 12.46 6.15 6.93
CA SER A 89 12.66 6.07 5.48
C SER A 89 13.56 4.89 5.15
N THR A 90 13.19 4.12 4.14
CA THR A 90 14.11 3.17 3.53
C THR A 90 15.07 3.92 2.60
N SER A 91 16.28 3.40 2.44
CA SER A 91 17.28 3.97 1.54
C SER A 91 18.17 2.87 0.98
N LEU A 92 18.08 2.69 -0.35
CA LEU A 92 19.07 1.95 -1.12
C LEU A 92 19.86 2.97 -1.96
N SER A 93 19.47 3.20 -3.21
CA SER A 93 20.03 4.22 -4.10
C SER A 93 19.30 5.57 -4.01
N VAL A 94 18.07 5.58 -3.51
CA VAL A 94 17.23 6.76 -3.27
C VAL A 94 16.56 6.65 -1.90
N THR A 95 16.16 7.79 -1.32
CA THR A 95 15.38 7.82 -0.08
C THR A 95 13.90 7.73 -0.39
N ASN A 96 13.22 6.84 0.32
CA ASN A 96 11.81 6.53 0.18
C ASN A 96 11.11 6.80 1.52
N PRO A 97 10.55 8.00 1.77
CA PRO A 97 10.00 8.35 3.07
C PRO A 97 8.50 8.08 3.19
N GLY A 98 8.03 8.18 4.44
CA GLY A 98 6.62 8.31 4.77
C GLY A 98 5.80 7.01 4.73
N LEU A 99 4.49 7.18 4.92
CA LEU A 99 3.51 6.09 5.08
C LEU A 99 3.48 5.08 3.93
N MET A 100 3.84 5.51 2.72
CA MET A 100 3.84 4.67 1.53
C MET A 100 5.27 4.41 1.01
N GLN A 101 6.32 4.76 1.78
CA GLN A 101 7.73 4.64 1.37
C GLN A 101 7.95 5.12 -0.07
N SER A 102 7.43 6.31 -0.37
CA SER A 102 7.25 6.75 -1.75
C SER A 102 8.57 7.11 -2.40
N TYR A 103 8.78 6.69 -3.65
CA TYR A 103 10.01 6.96 -4.40
C TYR A 103 10.32 8.46 -4.42
N GLN A 104 11.41 8.87 -3.76
CA GLN A 104 11.79 10.29 -3.61
C GLN A 104 10.66 11.19 -3.08
N GLY A 105 9.81 10.65 -2.20
CA GLY A 105 8.76 11.39 -1.52
C GLY A 105 9.31 12.57 -0.72
N LYS A 106 8.42 13.53 -0.43
CA LYS A 106 8.72 14.75 0.32
C LYS A 106 8.19 14.67 1.75
N GLY A 107 7.10 13.94 1.95
CA GLY A 107 6.42 13.81 3.22
C GLY A 107 7.14 12.85 4.19
N SER A 108 7.33 13.27 5.44
CA SER A 108 7.84 12.44 6.53
C SER A 108 7.62 13.11 7.89
N CYS A 109 7.16 12.33 8.88
CA CYS A 109 7.20 12.75 10.29
C CYS A 109 8.38 12.16 11.08
N ALA A 110 9.23 11.35 10.44
CA ALA A 110 10.35 10.66 11.09
C ALA A 110 11.72 11.34 10.85
N SER A 111 11.91 11.96 9.69
CA SER A 111 13.21 12.43 9.20
C SER A 111 13.01 13.51 8.12
N PRO A 112 13.88 14.53 8.00
CA PRO A 112 15.08 14.77 8.82
C PRO A 112 14.77 15.30 10.22
N THR A 113 13.54 15.78 10.44
CA THR A 113 13.08 16.27 11.74
C THR A 113 11.95 15.38 12.22
N LEU A 114 12.07 14.87 13.45
CA LEU A 114 10.99 14.15 14.10
C LEU A 114 9.83 15.10 14.41
N LEU A 115 8.65 14.80 13.90
CA LEU A 115 7.42 15.55 14.16
C LEU A 115 6.53 14.77 15.15
N ASN A 116 6.25 15.39 16.29
CA ASN A 116 5.39 14.79 17.30
C ASN A 116 4.56 15.87 18.04
N PRO A 117 3.24 15.98 17.78
CA PRO A 117 2.45 15.15 16.87
C PRO A 117 2.80 15.35 15.38
N CYS A 118 2.52 14.34 14.57
CA CYS A 118 2.62 14.37 13.12
C CYS A 118 1.50 15.26 12.52
N PRO A 119 1.82 16.39 11.86
CA PRO A 119 0.83 17.33 11.36
C PRO A 119 -0.08 16.71 10.29
N TRP A 120 -1.33 17.17 10.24
CA TRP A 120 -2.30 16.78 9.20
C TRP A 120 -1.75 16.94 7.78
N SER A 121 -1.12 18.08 7.49
CA SER A 121 -0.54 18.36 6.17
C SER A 121 0.53 17.35 5.79
N GLU A 122 1.31 16.87 6.77
CA GLU A 122 2.37 15.89 6.54
C GLU A 122 1.78 14.51 6.24
N ILE A 123 0.73 14.11 6.96
CA ILE A 123 0.01 12.86 6.70
C ILE A 123 -0.60 12.87 5.29
N VAL A 124 -1.21 13.99 4.88
CA VAL A 124 -1.73 14.14 3.51
C VAL A 124 -0.59 14.09 2.49
N GLN A 125 0.52 14.78 2.74
CA GLN A 125 1.67 14.80 1.82
C GLN A 125 2.25 13.38 1.63
N MET A 126 2.47 12.63 2.71
CA MET A 126 2.98 11.25 2.65
C MET A 126 2.12 10.33 1.78
N ILE A 127 0.80 10.46 1.86
CA ILE A 127 -0.12 9.63 1.05
C ILE A 127 -0.19 10.15 -0.39
N ASN A 128 -0.17 11.48 -0.56
CA ASN A 128 -0.19 12.10 -1.88
C ASN A 128 1.07 11.76 -2.69
N ASP A 129 2.25 11.76 -2.07
CA ASP A 129 3.52 11.40 -2.73
C ASP A 129 3.50 10.00 -3.34
N GLY A 130 2.85 9.05 -2.66
CA GLY A 130 2.73 7.67 -3.13
C GLY A 130 1.57 7.43 -4.08
N THR A 131 0.59 8.33 -4.15
CA THR A 131 -0.68 8.07 -4.86
C THR A 131 -0.91 8.97 -6.07
N ALA A 132 -0.57 10.26 -5.97
CA ALA A 132 -0.85 11.24 -7.01
C ALA A 132 0.29 11.28 -8.05
N PRO A 133 -0.02 11.60 -9.32
CA PRO A 133 0.96 11.68 -10.40
C PRO A 133 2.17 12.54 -10.01
N ASN A 134 3.36 12.01 -10.23
CA ASN A 134 4.62 12.70 -9.97
C ASN A 134 5.59 12.58 -11.14
N ALA A 135 6.66 13.39 -11.14
CA ALA A 135 7.60 13.45 -12.26
C ALA A 135 8.36 12.14 -12.51
N ALA A 136 8.46 11.25 -11.52
CA ALA A 136 9.10 9.95 -11.67
C ALA A 136 8.15 8.90 -12.26
N GLY A 137 6.83 9.12 -12.20
CA GLY A 137 5.81 8.14 -12.60
C GLY A 137 5.83 6.88 -11.73
N VAL A 138 6.25 7.02 -10.47
CA VAL A 138 6.32 5.93 -9.47
C VAL A 138 5.34 6.26 -8.34
N ASP A 139 4.08 6.42 -8.70
CA ASP A 139 2.93 6.58 -7.82
C ASP A 139 1.79 5.67 -8.28
N LEU A 140 0.81 5.42 -7.40
CA LEU A 140 -0.27 4.50 -7.71
C LEU A 140 -1.08 4.93 -8.94
N LYS A 141 -1.31 6.22 -9.16
CA LYS A 141 -2.14 6.68 -10.28
C LYS A 141 -1.47 6.41 -11.62
N ASP A 142 -0.21 6.79 -11.75
CA ASP A 142 0.55 6.58 -12.98
C ASP A 142 0.78 5.09 -13.23
N LEU A 143 1.13 4.31 -12.19
CA LEU A 143 1.35 2.87 -12.34
C LEU A 143 0.09 2.06 -12.67
N LEU A 144 -1.09 2.49 -12.19
CA LEU A 144 -2.36 1.92 -12.64
C LEU A 144 -2.56 2.13 -14.15
N GLY A 145 -2.25 3.32 -14.67
CA GLY A 145 -2.29 3.58 -16.11
C GLY A 145 -1.28 2.74 -16.90
N GLU A 146 -0.07 2.61 -16.36
CA GLU A 146 1.03 1.87 -16.99
C GLU A 146 0.86 0.35 -16.96
N SER A 147 -0.03 -0.17 -16.12
CA SER A 147 -0.46 -1.57 -16.19
C SER A 147 -1.06 -1.92 -17.55
N ASN A 148 -1.62 -0.94 -18.27
CA ASN A 148 -2.35 -1.10 -19.52
C ASN A 148 -3.49 -2.13 -19.43
N LYS A 149 -4.12 -2.22 -18.25
CA LYS A 149 -5.29 -3.05 -17.96
C LYS A 149 -6.45 -2.20 -17.52
N THR A 150 -7.66 -2.71 -17.73
CA THR A 150 -8.92 -2.08 -17.28
C THR A 150 -9.70 -2.96 -16.30
N ASP A 151 -9.28 -4.20 -16.10
CA ASP A 151 -9.81 -5.12 -15.11
C ASP A 151 -9.00 -5.06 -13.80
N VAL A 152 -9.40 -5.85 -12.80
CA VAL A 152 -8.78 -5.86 -11.47
C VAL A 152 -7.26 -6.11 -11.49
N SER A 153 -6.73 -6.79 -12.51
CA SER A 153 -5.30 -7.09 -12.61
C SER A 153 -4.45 -5.82 -12.67
N MET A 154 -5.02 -4.67 -13.07
CA MET A 154 -4.32 -3.37 -13.05
C MET A 154 -3.74 -3.04 -11.67
N TYR A 155 -4.45 -3.39 -10.59
CA TYR A 155 -4.01 -3.10 -9.22
C TYR A 155 -2.84 -4.00 -8.80
N TYR A 156 -2.89 -5.29 -9.17
CA TYR A 156 -1.84 -6.24 -8.81
C TYR A 156 -0.56 -6.01 -9.61
N ILE A 157 -0.71 -5.68 -10.90
CA ILE A 157 0.40 -5.26 -11.77
C ILE A 157 1.01 -3.95 -11.24
N ALA A 158 0.19 -2.94 -10.92
CA ALA A 158 0.68 -1.68 -10.34
C ALA A 158 1.40 -1.91 -9.01
N SER A 159 0.94 -2.85 -8.18
CA SER A 159 1.61 -3.22 -6.92
C SER A 159 3.02 -3.75 -7.17
N ARG A 160 3.17 -4.66 -8.15
CA ARG A 160 4.47 -5.17 -8.56
C ARG A 160 5.38 -4.04 -9.04
N MET A 161 4.86 -3.15 -9.87
CA MET A 161 5.61 -1.99 -10.36
C MET A 161 6.00 -1.01 -9.26
N TYR A 162 5.14 -0.80 -8.26
CA TYR A 162 5.42 0.09 -7.14
C TYR A 162 6.62 -0.40 -6.32
N ASN A 163 6.64 -1.70 -6.01
CA ASN A 163 7.68 -2.32 -5.20
C ASN A 163 9.00 -2.54 -5.95
N SER A 164 8.92 -3.01 -7.21
CA SER A 164 10.08 -3.50 -7.96
C SER A 164 10.50 -2.58 -9.12
N GLY A 165 9.78 -1.46 -9.32
CA GLY A 165 9.99 -0.52 -10.41
C GLY A 165 9.11 -0.78 -11.64
N LYS A 166 8.88 0.26 -12.43
CA LYS A 166 7.96 0.26 -13.59
C LYS A 166 8.24 -0.82 -14.65
N LEU A 167 9.50 -1.22 -14.82
CA LEU A 167 9.93 -2.23 -15.80
C LEU A 167 10.02 -3.65 -15.22
N SER A 168 9.47 -3.88 -14.02
CA SER A 168 9.62 -5.15 -13.29
C SER A 168 8.70 -6.27 -13.74
N VAL A 169 7.75 -5.98 -14.64
CA VAL A 169 6.80 -6.96 -15.17
C VAL A 169 7.36 -7.52 -16.48
N GLY A 170 7.70 -8.80 -16.45
CA GLY A 170 8.27 -9.51 -17.59
C GLY A 170 7.24 -9.83 -18.68
N ALA A 171 7.71 -10.38 -19.79
CA ALA A 171 6.86 -10.77 -20.91
C ALA A 171 5.89 -11.93 -20.58
N ASP A 172 6.21 -12.73 -19.57
CA ASP A 172 5.35 -13.78 -19.03
C ASP A 172 4.27 -13.25 -18.08
N GLY A 173 4.35 -11.98 -17.67
CA GLY A 173 3.42 -11.33 -16.77
C GLY A 173 3.51 -11.78 -15.31
N GLU A 174 4.46 -12.64 -14.94
CA GLU A 174 4.52 -13.22 -13.60
C GLU A 174 4.83 -12.14 -12.54
N LEU A 175 3.91 -11.94 -11.62
CA LEU A 175 4.01 -10.91 -10.57
C LEU A 175 4.82 -11.36 -9.36
N SER A 176 5.09 -12.65 -9.23
CA SER A 176 5.77 -13.24 -8.06
C SER A 176 7.24 -13.61 -8.30
N VAL A 177 7.91 -12.93 -9.24
CA VAL A 177 9.34 -13.12 -9.52
C VAL A 177 10.24 -12.30 -8.58
N GLY A 178 11.52 -12.68 -8.47
CA GLY A 178 12.52 -11.95 -7.68
C GLY A 178 12.83 -10.54 -8.21
N GLY A 179 13.72 -9.81 -7.52
CA GLY A 179 14.12 -8.43 -7.81
C GLY A 179 14.00 -7.54 -6.57
N ALA A 180 12.80 -7.48 -6.00
CA ALA A 180 12.51 -6.98 -4.65
C ALA A 180 11.61 -8.00 -3.91
N ASN A 181 10.55 -7.57 -3.20
CA ASN A 181 9.65 -8.50 -2.50
C ASN A 181 8.79 -9.28 -3.51
N ALA A 182 9.13 -10.55 -3.73
CA ALA A 182 8.41 -11.43 -4.65
C ALA A 182 6.95 -11.71 -4.24
N CYS A 183 6.56 -11.43 -3.00
CA CYS A 183 5.18 -11.62 -2.54
C CYS A 183 4.34 -10.34 -2.61
N TYR A 184 4.93 -9.17 -2.90
CA TYR A 184 4.28 -7.88 -2.69
C TYR A 184 2.90 -7.76 -3.33
N ALA A 185 2.75 -8.18 -4.60
CA ALA A 185 1.45 -8.15 -5.26
C ALA A 185 0.43 -9.10 -4.59
N ALA A 186 0.87 -10.29 -4.17
CA ALA A 186 0.02 -11.24 -3.44
C ALA A 186 -0.34 -10.71 -2.04
N ASP A 187 0.59 -10.05 -1.34
CA ASP A 187 0.34 -9.42 -0.04
C ASP A 187 -0.74 -8.35 -0.16
N ILE A 188 -0.66 -7.49 -1.18
CA ILE A 188 -1.71 -6.51 -1.48
C ILE A 188 -3.05 -7.19 -1.78
N ALA A 189 -3.08 -8.23 -2.63
CA ALA A 189 -4.31 -8.96 -2.95
C ALA A 189 -4.96 -9.56 -1.68
N ASN A 190 -4.19 -10.12 -0.77
CA ASN A 190 -4.69 -10.64 0.51
C ASN A 190 -5.18 -9.54 1.44
N ARG A 191 -4.45 -8.42 1.56
CA ARG A 191 -4.85 -7.27 2.38
C ARG A 191 -6.19 -6.69 1.93
N LEU A 192 -6.43 -6.62 0.62
CA LEU A 192 -7.69 -6.17 0.03
C LEU A 192 -8.88 -7.07 0.37
N ARG A 193 -8.63 -8.35 0.68
CA ARG A 193 -9.62 -9.29 1.21
C ARG A 193 -9.78 -9.23 2.73
N GLY A 194 -8.91 -8.52 3.44
CA GLY A 194 -8.95 -8.37 4.90
C GLY A 194 -7.88 -9.13 5.67
N TYR A 195 -6.85 -9.66 5.01
CA TYR A 195 -5.69 -10.24 5.68
C TYR A 195 -4.89 -9.17 6.43
N VAL A 196 -4.46 -9.47 7.65
CA VAL A 196 -3.71 -8.56 8.55
C VAL A 196 -2.46 -9.22 9.16
N GLY A 197 -1.98 -10.32 8.58
CA GLY A 197 -0.71 -10.94 8.96
C GLY A 197 0.50 -10.27 8.29
N GLY A 198 1.65 -10.93 8.38
CA GLY A 198 2.92 -10.47 7.82
C GLY A 198 3.03 -10.72 6.32
N SER A 199 4.03 -10.11 5.69
CA SER A 199 4.33 -10.31 4.27
C SER A 199 4.64 -11.78 3.97
N CYS A 200 4.40 -12.21 2.73
CA CYS A 200 4.58 -13.60 2.29
C CYS A 200 3.79 -14.65 3.11
N GLY A 201 2.75 -14.25 3.83
CA GLY A 201 1.94 -15.16 4.63
C GLY A 201 2.53 -15.52 5.99
N ASP A 202 3.59 -14.82 6.43
CA ASP A 202 4.13 -15.00 7.76
C ASP A 202 3.06 -14.69 8.80
N SER A 203 2.73 -15.67 9.64
CA SER A 203 1.91 -15.42 10.82
C SER A 203 2.65 -14.42 11.68
N THR A 204 2.08 -13.24 11.90
CA THR A 204 2.60 -12.28 12.88
C THR A 204 2.83 -13.01 14.19
N GLY A 205 4.10 -13.13 14.59
CA GLY A 205 4.50 -13.70 15.89
C GLY A 205 4.05 -12.84 17.05
#